data_AF-A0A4Y9AHQ7-F1
#
_entry.id   AF-A0A4Y9AHQ7-F1
#
_cell.length_a   1.000
_cell.length_b   1.000
_cell.length_c   1.000
_cell.angle_alpha   90.00
_cell.angle_beta   90.00
_cell.angle_gamma   90.00
#
_symmetry.space_group_name_H-M   'P 1'
#
loop_
_entity.id
_entity.type
_entity.pdbx_description
1 polymer ?
#
loop_
_entity_poly.entity_id
_entity_poly.type
_entity_poly.pdbx_seq_one_letter_code
_entity_poly.pdbx_strand_id
1 'polypeptide(L)' 'MTIELEDFLYELKNYTEQTHIFKDAYERLTPTEREKVSAIAPFDGPMPDEAHQKAVEWLRQMQKNTE' A
#
# COMPACT_ATOMS: atom_id res chain seq x y z
N MET A 1 -11.97 6.25 20.64
CA MET A 1 -11.71 6.94 19.36
C MET A 1 -12.93 7.77 18.97
N THR A 2 -12.79 8.76 18.09
CA THR A 2 -13.96 9.42 17.46
C THR A 2 -14.40 8.61 16.25
N ILE A 3 -15.65 8.81 15.79
CA ILE A 3 -16.22 8.10 14.63
C ILE A 3 -15.36 8.35 13.39
N GLU A 4 -14.90 9.59 13.19
CA GLU A 4 -14.09 9.98 12.04
C GLU A 4 -12.73 9.26 12.02
N LEU A 5 -12.15 8.98 13.19
CA LEU A 5 -10.89 8.25 13.30
C LEU A 5 -11.09 6.75 13.04
N GLU A 6 -12.20 6.17 13.47
CA GLU A 6 -12.57 4.78 13.18
C GLU A 6 -12.81 4.59 11.67
N ASP A 7 -13.53 5.52 11.03
CA ASP A 7 -13.73 5.53 9.58
C ASP A 7 -12.39 5.63 8.84
N PHE A 8 -11.49 6.51 9.28
CA PHE A 8 -10.16 6.63 8.69
C PHE A 8 -9.33 5.34 8.84
N LEU A 9 -9.37 4.69 10.00
CA LEU A 9 -8.69 3.42 10.23
C LEU A 9 -9.24 2.29 9.35
N TYR A 10 -10.55 2.27 9.14
CA TYR A 10 -11.20 1.34 8.23
C TYR A 10 -10.70 1.53 6.80
N GLU A 11 -10.67 2.77 6.30
CA GLU A 11 -10.16 3.05 4.95
C GLU A 11 -8.65 2.81 4.82
N LEU A 12 -7.87 3.08 5.87
CA LEU A 12 -6.43 2.77 5.88
C LEU A 12 -6.18 1.25 5.80
N LYS A 13 -7.04 0.45 6.44
CA LYS A 13 -7.00 -1.01 6.32
C LYS A 13 -7.34 -1.45 4.89
N ASN A 14 -8.41 -0.91 4.29
CA ASN A 14 -8.79 -1.21 2.90
C ASN A 14 -7.66 -0.84 1.92
N TYR A 15 -7.04 0.33 2.11
CA TYR A 15 -5.88 0.75 1.33
C TYR A 15 -4.70 -0.23 1.47
N THR A 16 -4.43 -0.70 2.68
CA THR A 16 -3.37 -1.70 2.93
C THR A 16 -3.65 -3.00 2.17
N GLU A 17 -4.89 -3.48 2.15
CA GLU A 17 -5.28 -4.66 1.37
C GLU A 17 -5.14 -4.42 -0.14
N GLN A 18 -5.50 -3.24 -0.63
CA GLN A 18 -5.35 -2.89 -2.04
C GLN A 18 -3.87 -2.84 -2.47
N THR A 19 -2.99 -2.28 -1.65
CA THR A 19 -1.54 -2.29 -1.93
C THR A 19 -0.97 -3.71 -1.95
N HIS A 20 -1.46 -4.60 -1.09
CA HIS A 20 -1.10 -6.02 -1.11
C HIS A 20 -1.50 -6.68 -2.44
N ILE A 21 -2.74 -6.49 -2.89
CA ILE A 21 -3.23 -7.01 -4.17
C ILE A 21 -2.36 -6.50 -5.34
N PHE A 22 -1.99 -5.22 -5.31
CA PHE A 22 -1.17 -4.62 -6.37
C PHE A 22 0.27 -5.13 -6.36
N LYS A 23 0.87 -5.31 -5.18
CA LYS A 23 2.17 -5.99 -5.00
C LYS A 23 2.12 -7.40 -5.59
N ASP A 24 1.13 -8.21 -5.22
CA ASP A 24 0.99 -9.58 -5.73
C ASP A 24 0.77 -9.62 -7.25
N ALA A 25 0.04 -8.65 -7.80
CA ALA A 25 -0.14 -8.54 -9.26
C ALA A 25 1.18 -8.19 -9.94
N TYR A 26 1.94 -7.23 -9.39
CA TYR A 26 3.25 -6.85 -9.90
C TYR A 26 4.27 -8.00 -9.83
N GLU A 27 4.25 -8.79 -8.76
CA GLU A 27 5.12 -9.95 -8.60
C GLU A 27 4.82 -11.08 -9.60
N ARG A 28 3.59 -11.16 -10.11
CA ARG A 28 3.21 -12.12 -11.14
C ARG A 28 3.66 -11.73 -12.55
N LEU A 29 4.05 -10.48 -12.76
CA LEU A 29 4.54 -10.01 -14.05
C LEU A 29 5.90 -10.61 -14.40
N THR A 30 6.11 -10.85 -15.69
CA THR A 30 7.42 -11.20 -16.24
C THR A 30 8.41 -10.03 -16.09
N PRO A 31 9.73 -10.27 -16.17
CA PRO A 31 10.73 -9.20 -16.09
C PRO A 31 10.48 -8.05 -17.09
N THR A 32 10.15 -8.37 -18.35
CA THR A 32 9.85 -7.37 -19.39
C THR A 32 8.59 -6.55 -19.08
N GLU A 33 7.58 -7.15 -18.46
CA GLU A 33 6.36 -6.42 -18.05
C GLU A 33 6.63 -5.52 -16.85
N ARG A 34 7.43 -5.98 -15.88
CA ARG A 34 7.87 -5.16 -14.74
C ARG A 34 8.67 -3.95 -15.18
N GLU A 35 9.55 -4.09 -16.17
CA GLU A 35 10.29 -2.97 -16.76
C GLU A 35 9.35 -1.93 -17.37
N LYS A 36 8.32 -2.36 -18.10
CA LYS A 36 7.30 -1.44 -18.67
C LYS A 36 6.56 -0.68 -17.58
N VAL A 37 6.12 -1.39 -16.53
CA VAL A 37 5.44 -0.76 -15.38
C VAL A 37 6.36 0.24 -14.69
N SER A 38 7.62 -0.13 -14.45
CA SER A 38 8.60 0.74 -13.79
C SER A 38 8.96 1.97 -14.64
N ALA A 39 8.99 1.84 -15.97
CA ALA A 39 9.29 2.95 -16.88
C ALA A 39 8.17 3.99 -16.99
N ILE A 40 6.92 3.59 -16.73
CA ILE A 40 5.73 4.46 -16.81
C ILE A 40 5.33 4.96 -15.41
N ALA A 41 5.82 4.32 -14.36
CA ALA A 41 5.57 4.74 -12.98
C ALA A 41 5.97 6.22 -12.81
N PRO A 42 5.18 7.03 -12.08
CA PRO A 42 5.57 8.38 -11.76
C PRO A 42 6.92 8.35 -11.03
N PHE A 43 7.89 9.15 -11.50
CA PHE A 43 9.31 9.11 -11.11
C PHE A 43 9.57 9.16 -9.59
N ASP A 44 8.63 9.71 -8.81
CA ASP A 44 8.74 9.88 -7.35
C ASP A 44 7.83 8.93 -6.55
N GLY A 45 7.12 8.02 -7.22
CA GLY A 45 6.19 7.09 -6.60
C GLY A 45 6.88 5.83 -6.05
N PRO A 46 6.43 5.28 -4.90
CA PRO A 46 6.93 4.01 -4.42
C PRO A 46 6.53 2.88 -5.38
N MET A 47 7.44 1.93 -5.61
CA MET A 47 7.11 0.69 -6.32
C MET A 47 6.09 -0.13 -5.50
N PRO A 48 5.32 -1.05 -6.12
CA PRO A 48 4.22 -1.75 -5.44
C PRO A 48 4.60 -2.42 -4.11
N ASP A 49 5.79 -3.00 -3.99
CA ASP A 49 6.29 -3.58 -2.74
C ASP A 49 6.54 -2.50 -1.67
N GLU A 50 7.22 -1.41 -2.02
CA GLU A 50 7.49 -0.29 -1.11
C GLU A 50 6.18 0.39 -0.67
N ALA A 51 5.22 0.54 -1.59
CA ALA A 51 3.90 1.09 -1.30
C ALA A 51 3.16 0.24 -0.26
N HIS A 52 3.20 -1.08 -0.42
CA HIS A 52 2.59 -1.99 0.54
C HIS A 52 3.28 -1.95 1.91
N GLN A 53 4.61 -1.97 1.96
CA GLN A 53 5.36 -1.86 3.22
C GLN A 53 5.04 -0.57 3.98
N LYS A 54 4.99 0.58 3.28
CA LYS A 54 4.61 1.86 3.87
C LYS A 54 3.17 1.85 4.41
N ALA A 55 2.23 1.25 3.68
CA ALA A 55 0.84 1.13 4.12
C ALA A 55 0.70 0.27 5.39
N VAL A 56 1.37 -0.88 5.44
CA VAL A 56 1.39 -1.77 6.62
C VAL A 56 1.98 -1.07 7.84
N GLU A 57 3.10 -0.38 7.67
CA GLU A 57 3.73 0.34 8.79
C GLU A 57 2.83 1.49 9.29
N TRP A 58 2.17 2.22 8.38
CA TRP A 58 1.22 3.26 8.78
C TRP A 58 0.05 2.69 9.59
N LEU A 59 -0.57 1.61 9.10
CA LEU A 59 -1.66 0.95 9.81
C LEU A 59 -1.22 0.47 11.19
N ARG A 60 -0.03 -0.14 11.30
CA ARG A 60 0.53 -0.62 12.56
C ARG A 60 0.77 0.52 13.56
N GLN A 61 1.35 1.62 13.10
CA GLN A 61 1.59 2.80 13.95
C GLN A 61 0.28 3.42 14.44
N MET A 62 -0.72 3.49 13.57
CA MET A 62 -2.04 3.99 13.95
C MET A 62 -2.65 3.10 15.03
N GLN A 63 -2.71 1.79 14.82
CA GLN A 63 -3.26 0.83 15.78
C GLN A 63 -2.58 0.95 17.16
N LYS A 64 -1.24 0.97 17.18
CA LYS A 64 -0.46 1.08 18.42
C LYS A 64 -0.71 2.37 19.21
N ASN A 65 -1.00 3.47 18.53
CA ASN A 65 -1.22 4.78 19.16
C ASN A 65 -2.70 5.08 19.45
N THR A 66 -3.61 4.17 19.07
CA THR A 66 -5.05 4.28 19.31
C THR A 66 -5.60 3.24 20.30
N GLU A 67 -4.76 2.30 20.76
CA GLU A 67 -4.99 1.43 21.94
C GLU A 67 -4.81 2.20 23.25
#